data_AF-A0ABC8CZR7-F1
#
_entry.id   AF-A0ABC8CZR7-F1
#
_cell.length_a   1.000
_cell.length_b   1.000
_cell.length_c   1.000
_cell.angle_alpha   90.00
_cell.angle_beta   90.00
_cell.angle_gamma   90.00
#
_symmetry.space_group_name_H-M   'P 1'
#
loop_
_entity.id
_entity.type
_entity.pdbx_description
1 polymer ?
#
loop_
_entity_poly.entity_id
_entity_poly.type
_entity_poly.pdbx_seq_one_letter_code
_entity_poly.pdbx_strand_id
1 'polypeptide(L)'
;MDKVYVEGMEFYGYHGVFEEENKLGQRFKVDLTAELDLSKAGKTDDLSYTINYAELYSVCRGIVEGEPVNLVETLAERIADTVLEKFEPVQQCTVKVVKPDPPIPGHYKSVAIEMTRKKS
;
A
#
# COMPACT_ATOMS: atom_id res chain seq x y z
N MET A 1 -3.94 -14.02 14.05
CA MET A 1 -3.62 -12.59 13.97
C MET A 1 -4.82 -11.92 13.34
N ASP A 2 -5.29 -10.83 13.93
CA ASP A 2 -6.43 -10.08 13.41
C ASP A 2 -5.94 -9.11 12.32
N LYS A 3 -6.86 -8.56 11.53
CA LYS A 3 -6.51 -7.80 10.32
C LYS A 3 -7.30 -6.51 10.23
N VAL A 4 -6.60 -5.45 9.82
CA VAL A 4 -7.18 -4.19 9.35
C VAL A 4 -6.91 -4.09 7.85
N TYR A 5 -7.98 -3.82 7.09
CA TYR A 5 -7.92 -3.73 5.63
C TYR A 5 -8.19 -2.29 5.18
N VAL A 6 -7.43 -1.86 4.18
CA VAL A 6 -7.75 -0.68 3.37
C VAL A 6 -7.63 -1.11 1.91
N GLU A 7 -8.77 -1.24 1.24
CA GLU A 7 -8.85 -1.85 -0.09
C GLU A 7 -9.29 -0.85 -1.15
N GLY A 8 -8.84 -1.05 -2.38
CA GLY A 8 -9.26 -0.27 -3.55
C GLY A 8 -8.84 1.20 -3.48
N MET A 9 -7.76 1.53 -2.75
CA MET A 9 -7.25 2.90 -2.74
C MET A 9 -6.73 3.23 -4.14
N GLU A 10 -7.16 4.36 -4.71
CA GLU A 10 -6.72 4.79 -6.03
C GLU A 10 -5.96 6.11 -5.93
N PHE A 11 -4.80 6.15 -6.57
CA PHE A 11 -3.91 7.31 -6.60
C PHE A 11 -3.44 7.56 -8.03
N TYR A 12 -3.01 8.78 -8.33
CA TYR A 12 -2.34 9.11 -9.58
C TYR A 12 -0.85 9.28 -9.30
N GLY A 13 -0.03 8.46 -9.95
CA GLY A 13 1.41 8.44 -9.75
C GLY A 13 2.16 8.53 -11.07
N TYR A 14 3.42 8.90 -10.98
CA TYR A 14 4.32 9.07 -12.11
C TYR A 14 5.43 8.02 -12.09
N HIS A 15 5.07 6.78 -11.74
CA HIS A 15 6.01 5.67 -11.62
C HIS A 15 6.03 4.82 -12.88
N GLY A 16 7.21 4.36 -13.26
CA GLY A 16 7.39 3.51 -14.43
C GLY A 16 8.82 3.48 -14.93
N VAL A 17 9.12 2.44 -15.71
CA VAL A 17 10.43 2.25 -16.32
C VAL A 17 10.56 3.13 -17.56
N PHE A 18 9.45 3.38 -18.26
CA PHE A 18 9.45 4.17 -19.49
C PHE A 18 9.30 5.66 -19.20
N GLU A 19 10.00 6.49 -19.95
CA GLU A 19 9.98 7.95 -19.78
C GLU A 19 8.57 8.53 -19.92
N GLU A 20 7.77 7.96 -20.82
CA GLU A 20 6.39 8.34 -21.06
C GLU A 20 5.51 8.11 -19.83
N GLU A 21 5.77 7.06 -19.04
CA GLU A 21 5.03 6.79 -17.80
C GLU A 21 5.32 7.84 -16.74
N ASN A 22 6.59 8.24 -16.61
CA ASN A 22 7.01 9.26 -15.64
C ASN A 22 6.55 10.66 -16.06
N LYS A 23 6.26 10.88 -17.35
CA LYS A 23 5.78 12.16 -17.89
C LYS A 23 4.25 12.29 -17.85
N LEU A 24 3.54 11.25 -18.29
CA LEU A 24 2.08 11.27 -18.35
C LEU A 24 1.43 10.88 -17.01
N GLY A 25 2.10 10.01 -16.26
CA GLY A 25 1.53 9.36 -15.10
C GLY A 25 0.40 8.41 -15.46
N GLN A 26 -0.10 7.71 -14.45
CA GLN A 26 -1.24 6.80 -14.58
C GLN A 26 -1.83 6.50 -13.20
N ARG A 27 -2.95 5.78 -13.19
CA ARG A 27 -3.56 5.30 -11.95
C ARG A 27 -2.74 4.17 -11.36
N PHE A 28 -2.65 4.14 -10.05
CA PHE A 28 -2.19 3.01 -9.25
C PHE A 28 -3.28 2.69 -8.24
N LYS A 29 -3.55 1.39 -8.04
CA LYS A 29 -4.42 0.95 -6.94
C LYS A 29 -3.59 0.22 -5.89
N VAL A 30 -3.94 0.44 -4.63
CA VAL A 30 -3.28 -0.21 -3.50
C VAL A 30 -4.31 -0.89 -2.61
N ASP A 31 -4.08 -2.17 -2.34
CA ASP A 31 -4.73 -2.88 -1.23
C ASP A 31 -3.68 -3.09 -0.13
N LEU A 32 -4.03 -2.73 1.11
CA LEU A 32 -3.17 -2.87 2.28
C LEU A 32 -3.89 -3.69 3.36
N THR A 33 -3.22 -4.74 3.83
CA THR A 33 -3.62 -5.51 5.01
C THR A 33 -2.55 -5.34 6.09
N ALA A 34 -2.95 -4.87 7.28
CA ALA A 34 -2.09 -4.82 8.46
C ALA A 34 -2.54 -5.87 9.48
N GLU A 35 -1.62 -6.70 9.96
CA GLU A 35 -1.88 -7.73 10.97
C GLU A 35 -1.38 -7.30 12.35
N LEU A 36 -2.29 -7.33 13.32
CA LEU A 36 -2.07 -6.95 14.72
C LEU A 36 -3.06 -7.67 15.63
N ASP A 37 -2.87 -7.59 16.94
CA ASP A 37 -3.85 -8.05 17.92
C ASP A 37 -4.92 -6.97 18.14
N LEU A 38 -6.17 -7.26 17.78
CA LEU A 38 -7.30 -6.34 17.96
C LEU A 38 -8.13 -6.66 19.21
N SER A 39 -7.75 -7.69 19.97
CA SER A 39 -8.53 -8.19 21.10
C SER A 39 -8.70 -7.16 22.21
N LYS A 40 -7.67 -6.34 22.48
CA LYS A 40 -7.74 -5.30 23.51
C LYS A 40 -8.63 -4.14 23.05
N ALA A 41 -8.41 -3.62 21.84
CA ALA A 41 -9.25 -2.59 21.25
C ALA A 41 -10.73 -3.00 21.24
N GLY A 42 -11.04 -4.24 20.83
CA GLY A 42 -12.41 -4.76 20.80
C GLY A 42 -13.06 -4.96 22.19
N LYS A 43 -12.27 -5.09 23.26
CA LYS A 43 -12.77 -5.22 24.64
C LYS A 43 -12.94 -3.87 25.34
N THR A 44 -12.12 -2.89 24.98
CA THR A 44 -12.04 -1.59 25.67
C THR A 44 -12.66 -0.44 24.89
N ASP A 45 -12.94 -0.63 23.61
CA ASP A 45 -13.40 0.44 22.69
C ASP A 45 -12.45 1.65 22.68
N ASP A 46 -11.14 1.38 22.69
CA ASP A 46 -10.09 2.41 22.80
C ASP A 46 -9.16 2.34 21.59
N LEU A 47 -9.16 3.43 20.81
CA LEU A 47 -8.39 3.59 19.58
C LEU A 47 -6.88 3.47 19.80
N SER A 48 -6.39 3.73 21.02
CA SER A 48 -4.96 3.62 21.36
C SER A 48 -4.42 2.19 21.33
N TYR A 49 -5.30 1.18 21.32
CA TYR A 49 -4.94 -0.23 21.20
C TYR A 49 -5.11 -0.78 19.77
N THR A 50 -5.36 0.08 18.79
CA THR A 50 -5.39 -0.30 17.38
C THR A 50 -4.68 0.77 16.55
N ILE A 51 -4.83 0.69 15.23
CA ILE A 51 -4.25 1.64 14.27
C ILE A 51 -5.36 2.41 13.56
N ASN A 52 -5.09 3.67 13.26
CA ASN A 52 -6.00 4.50 12.48
C ASN A 52 -5.85 4.21 10.98
N TYR A 53 -6.86 3.62 10.36
CA TYR A 53 -6.86 3.32 8.93
C TYR A 53 -6.76 4.58 8.03
N ALA A 54 -7.15 5.76 8.52
CA ALA A 54 -6.95 7.01 7.79
C ALA A 54 -5.46 7.39 7.71
N GLU A 55 -4.65 6.99 8.69
CA GLU A 55 -3.21 7.16 8.64
C GLU A 55 -2.55 6.16 7.69
N LEU A 56 -3.05 4.91 7.64
CA LEU A 56 -2.61 3.93 6.65
C LEU A 56 -2.87 4.41 5.21
N TYR A 57 -4.07 4.95 4.95
CA TYR A 57 -4.39 5.58 3.67
C TYR A 57 -3.43 6.72 3.35
N SER A 58 -3.14 7.57 4.34
CA SER A 58 -2.24 8.72 4.17
C SER A 58 -0.81 8.29 3.86
N VAL A 59 -0.31 7.19 4.45
CA VAL A 59 0.99 6.60 4.11
C VAL A 59 1.00 6.12 2.66
N CYS A 60 0.00 5.35 2.25
CA CYS A 60 -0.09 4.86 0.87
C CYS A 60 -0.15 6.02 -0.14
N ARG A 61 -0.99 7.02 0.12
CA ARG A 61 -1.08 8.23 -0.71
C ARG A 61 0.26 8.94 -0.82
N GLY A 62 0.92 9.20 0.30
CA GLY A 62 2.19 9.94 0.32
C GLY A 62 3.30 9.26 -0.47
N ILE A 63 3.29 7.93 -0.52
CA ILE A 63 4.29 7.16 -1.27
C ILE A 63 3.94 7.10 -2.76
N VAL A 64 2.67 6.90 -3.12
CA VAL A 64 2.23 6.75 -4.52
C VAL A 64 2.08 8.08 -5.25
N GLU A 65 1.76 9.17 -4.55
CA GLU A 65 1.74 10.53 -5.13
C GLU A 65 3.09 11.25 -4.97
N GLY A 66 4.07 10.56 -4.37
CA GLY A 66 5.39 11.08 -4.03
C GLY A 66 6.42 10.97 -5.16
N GLU A 67 7.68 10.80 -4.78
CA GLU A 67 8.79 10.71 -5.73
C GLU A 67 8.63 9.51 -6.68
N PRO A 68 8.74 9.73 -8.01
CA PRO A 68 8.76 8.66 -9.01
C PRO A 68 9.77 7.57 -8.70
N VAL A 69 9.39 6.33 -8.99
CA VAL A 69 10.27 5.16 -8.95
C VAL A 69 9.94 4.31 -10.18
N ASN A 70 10.87 3.44 -10.55
CA ASN A 70 10.69 2.64 -11.77
C ASN A 70 9.75 1.45 -11.56
N LEU A 71 9.72 0.90 -10.36
CA LEU A 71 9.13 -0.41 -10.06
C LEU A 71 7.96 -0.30 -9.08
N VAL A 72 6.90 -1.07 -9.33
CA VAL A 72 5.78 -1.21 -8.38
C VAL A 72 6.20 -2.00 -7.14
N GLU A 73 7.22 -2.84 -7.26
CA GLU A 73 7.89 -3.53 -6.16
C GLU A 73 8.51 -2.52 -5.18
N THR A 74 9.14 -1.45 -5.68
CA THR A 74 9.68 -0.38 -4.83
C THR A 74 8.57 0.37 -4.10
N LEU A 75 7.41 0.57 -4.72
CA LEU A 75 6.25 1.17 -4.04
C LEU A 75 5.74 0.27 -2.93
N ALA A 76 5.52 -1.02 -3.21
CA ALA A 76 5.05 -1.97 -2.20
C ALA A 76 6.04 -2.11 -1.04
N GLU A 77 7.34 -2.16 -1.31
CA GLU A 77 8.38 -2.20 -0.27
C GLU A 77 8.35 -0.95 0.60
N ARG A 78 8.35 0.24 0.00
CA ARG A 78 8.30 1.52 0.75
C ARG A 78 7.05 1.63 1.62
N ILE A 79 5.90 1.20 1.11
CA ILE A 79 4.65 1.17 1.88
C ILE A 79 4.78 0.20 3.05
N ALA A 80 5.26 -1.01 2.80
CA ALA A 80 5.41 -2.03 3.82
C ALA A 80 6.37 -1.59 4.94
N ASP A 81 7.55 -1.09 4.58
CA ASP A 81 8.56 -0.60 5.52
C ASP A 81 8.01 0.56 6.35
N THR A 82 7.41 1.56 5.70
CA THR A 82 6.85 2.73 6.41
C THR A 82 5.73 2.32 7.37
N VAL A 83 4.89 1.35 6.99
CA VAL A 83 3.83 0.83 7.87
C VAL A 83 4.42 0.12 9.08
N LEU A 84 5.40 -0.76 8.89
CA LEU A 84 6.02 -1.51 9.97
C LEU A 84 6.86 -0.63 10.91
N GLU A 85 7.49 0.43 10.39
CA GLU A 85 8.25 1.40 11.18
C GLU A 85 7.34 2.36 11.96
N LYS A 86 6.27 2.87 11.34
CA LYS A 86 5.41 3.89 11.93
C LYS A 86 4.41 3.33 12.93
N PHE A 87 3.88 2.13 12.69
CA PHE A 87 2.80 1.56 13.50
C PHE A 87 3.29 0.39 14.34
N GLU A 88 3.76 0.71 15.55
CA GLU A 88 4.37 -0.27 16.46
C GLU A 88 3.55 -1.56 16.68
N PRO A 89 2.20 -1.52 16.80
CA PRO A 89 1.40 -2.74 16.98
C PRO A 89 1.39 -3.69 15.77
N VAL A 90 1.68 -3.21 14.56
CA VAL A 90 1.63 -4.00 13.33
C VAL A 90 2.82 -4.95 13.28
N GLN A 91 2.53 -6.25 13.17
CA GLN A 91 3.55 -7.31 13.15
C GLN A 91 3.85 -7.81 11.74
N GLN A 92 2.87 -7.68 10.85
CA GLN A 92 2.98 -8.04 9.44
C GLN A 92 2.13 -7.08 8.63
N CYS A 93 2.57 -6.75 7.43
CA CYS A 93 1.73 -6.11 6.43
C CYS A 93 1.83 -6.84 5.09
N THR A 94 0.73 -6.82 4.35
CA THR A 94 0.65 -7.28 2.96
C THR A 94 0.19 -6.10 2.12
N VAL A 95 0.99 -5.76 1.11
CA VAL A 95 0.75 -4.65 0.19
C VAL A 95 0.61 -5.21 -1.22
N LYS A 96 -0.50 -4.90 -1.87
CA LYS A 96 -0.72 -5.19 -3.27
C LYS A 96 -0.79 -3.89 -4.05
N VAL A 97 0.05 -3.77 -5.08
CA VAL A 97 0.07 -2.61 -5.97
C VAL A 97 -0.40 -3.07 -7.35
N VAL A 98 -1.49 -2.47 -7.82
CA VAL A 98 -2.14 -2.77 -9.09
C VAL A 98 -1.92 -1.61 -10.04
N LYS A 99 -1.49 -1.95 -11.26
CA LYS A 99 -1.37 -1.03 -12.38
C LYS A 99 -2.47 -1.40 -13.40
N PRO A 100 -3.59 -0.66 -13.45
CA PRO A 100 -4.69 -0.95 -14.36
C PRO A 100 -4.32 -0.65 -15.82
N ASP A 101 -3.53 0.40 -16.05
CA ASP A 101 -3.29 0.97 -17.38
C ASP A 101 -1.79 0.96 -17.81
N PRO A 102 -1.00 -0.12 -17.58
CA PRO A 102 0.39 -0.16 -18.01
C PRO A 102 0.49 -0.13 -19.55
N PRO A 103 1.64 0.30 -20.11
CA PRO A 103 1.85 0.39 -21.56
C PRO A 103 2.10 -0.99 -22.21
N ILE A 104 1.16 -1.92 -22.04
CA ILE A 104 1.20 -3.26 -22.64
C ILE A 104 0.16 -3.29 -23.77
N PRO A 105 0.57 -3.51 -25.03
CA PRO A 105 -0.38 -3.70 -26.12
C PRO A 105 -1.16 -5.01 -25.92
N GLY A 106 -2.45 -4.92 -25.56
CA GLY A 106 -3.30 -6.09 -25.35
C GLY A 106 -4.63 -5.78 -24.68
N HIS A 107 -5.37 -6.83 -24.33
CA HIS A 107 -6.63 -6.75 -23.60
C HIS A 107 -6.51 -7.48 -22.27
N TYR A 108 -6.61 -6.75 -21.18
CA TYR A 108 -6.53 -7.27 -19.82
C TYR A 108 -7.25 -6.30 -18.88
N LYS A 109 -7.45 -6.72 -17.63
CA LYS A 109 -8.05 -5.86 -16.59
C LYS A 109 -7.01 -4.98 -15.90
N SER A 110 -5.87 -5.57 -15.53
CA SER A 110 -4.77 -4.92 -14.81
C SER A 110 -3.60 -5.88 -14.64
N VAL A 111 -2.42 -5.37 -14.27
CA VAL A 111 -1.31 -6.15 -13.71
C VAL A 111 -1.10 -5.77 -12.24
N ALA A 112 -0.49 -6.65 -11.44
CA ALA A 112 -0.24 -6.35 -10.03
C ALA A 112 0.94 -7.16 -9.47
N ILE A 113 1.54 -6.63 -8.40
CA ILE A 113 2.41 -7.38 -7.49
C ILE A 113 1.80 -7.37 -6.09
N GLU A 114 2.17 -8.36 -5.28
CA GLU A 114 1.78 -8.44 -3.87
C GLU A 114 2.97 -8.88 -3.04
N MET A 115 3.23 -8.19 -1.94
CA MET A 115 4.38 -8.42 -1.08
C MET A 115 3.93 -8.45 0.38
N THR A 116 4.45 -9.42 1.12
CA THR A 116 4.24 -9.53 2.56
C THR A 116 5.57 -9.29 3.28
N ARG A 117 5.54 -8.43 4.30
CA ARG A 117 6.68 -8.13 5.17
C ARG A 117 6.28 -8.32 6.62
N LYS A 118 7.19 -8.86 7.42
CA LYS A 118 7.04 -9.05 8.86
C LYS A 118 8.04 -8.16 9.58
N LYS A 119 7.65 -7.65 10.74
CA LYS A 119 8.56 -6.98 11.65
C LYS A 119 9.68 -7.96 12.05
N SER A 120 10.93 -7.53 11.98
CA SER A 120 12.10 -8.32 12.35
C SER A 120 12.34 -8.30 13.85
#